data_AF-W7J3B5-F1
#
_entry.id   AF-W7J3B5-F1
#
_cell.length_a   1.000
_cell.length_b   1.000
_cell.length_c   1.000
_cell.angle_alpha   90.00
_cell.angle_beta   90.00
_cell.angle_gamma   90.00
#
_symmetry.space_group_name_H-M   'P 1'
#
loop_
_entity.id
_entity.type
_entity.pdbx_description
1 polymer ?
#
loop_
_entity_poly.entity_id
_entity_poly.type
_entity_poly.pdbx_seq_one_letter_code
_entity_poly.pdbx_strand_id
1 'polypeptide(L)'
;MMPPHTVAGKLDYLYQFSTEMRELRDWRDEHPEDVPHPIHPEPGGMIPWARTAREVLLWVRKPGQSPDKWTVAVSNGGIWRCDELFPVVEEFDCGAVEFLAGLVRGTIVSKVLAGDPENLVAPPMAARHLFQPVSEDDWWSMSTIPAGDG
;
A
#
# COMPACT_ATOMS: atom_id res chain seq x y z
N MET A 1 -8.81 1.14 10.58
CA MET A 1 -7.36 1.41 10.54
C MET A 1 -6.80 0.85 11.83
N MET A 2 -5.93 -0.17 11.79
CA MET A 2 -5.20 -0.56 12.99
C MET A 2 -4.20 0.56 13.29
N PRO A 3 -4.26 1.21 14.47
CA PRO A 3 -3.27 2.20 14.87
C PRO A 3 -1.88 1.58 14.76
N PRO A 4 -0.87 2.31 14.28
CA PRO A 4 0.47 1.75 14.20
C PRO A 4 0.95 1.36 15.59
N HIS A 5 1.54 0.18 15.73
CA HIS A 5 2.04 -0.30 17.01
C HIS A 5 3.08 0.67 17.56
N THR A 6 2.95 1.03 18.84
CA THR A 6 3.90 1.91 19.51
C THR A 6 4.62 1.19 20.65
N VAL A 7 5.93 1.41 20.76
CA VAL A 7 6.75 1.00 21.91
C VAL A 7 7.28 2.27 22.59
N ALA A 8 6.93 2.45 23.87
CA ALA A 8 7.28 3.64 24.65
C ALA A 8 6.88 4.98 23.97
N GLY A 9 5.69 5.02 23.37
CA GLY A 9 5.16 6.21 22.69
C GLY A 9 5.79 6.51 21.33
N LYS A 10 6.65 5.63 20.80
CA LYS A 10 7.23 5.73 19.45
C LYS A 10 6.72 4.62 18.56
N LEU A 11 6.58 4.91 17.27
CA LEU A 11 6.20 3.92 16.27
C LEU A 11 7.21 2.78 16.21
N ASP A 12 6.72 1.55 16.33
CA ASP A 12 7.51 0.34 16.13
C ASP A 12 7.49 -0.04 14.64
N TYR A 13 8.34 0.65 13.87
CA TYR A 13 8.48 0.40 12.44
C TYR A 13 8.96 -1.02 12.13
N LEU A 14 9.70 -1.67 13.03
CA LEU A 14 10.18 -3.04 12.82
C LEU A 14 9.04 -4.04 12.94
N TYR A 15 8.18 -3.89 13.97
CA TYR A 15 6.99 -4.71 14.13
C TYR A 15 6.01 -4.49 12.97
N GLN A 16 5.79 -3.24 12.56
CA GLN A 16 4.94 -2.93 11.42
C GLN A 16 5.47 -3.60 10.15
N PHE A 17 6.74 -3.36 9.80
CA PHE A 17 7.36 -3.96 8.62
C PHE A 17 7.31 -5.49 8.66
N SER A 18 7.61 -6.11 9.81
CA SER A 18 7.58 -7.57 9.95
C SER A 18 6.17 -8.15 9.78
N THR A 19 5.15 -7.40 10.21
CA THR A 19 3.74 -7.77 10.05
C THR A 19 3.31 -7.67 8.60
N GLU A 20 3.56 -6.54 7.94
CA GLU A 20 3.27 -6.35 6.51
C GLU A 20 3.95 -7.43 5.65
N MET A 21 5.21 -7.74 5.93
CA MET A 21 5.96 -8.77 5.23
C MET A 21 5.39 -10.18 5.45
N ARG A 22 4.85 -10.47 6.63
CA ARG A 22 4.18 -11.75 6.93
C ARG A 22 2.86 -11.85 6.18
N GLU A 23 2.02 -10.81 6.26
CA GLU A 23 0.74 -10.77 5.56
C GLU A 23 0.91 -10.93 4.04
N LEU A 24 1.94 -10.31 3.45
CA LEU A 24 2.27 -10.49 2.04
C LEU A 24 2.66 -11.93 1.68
N ARG A 25 3.35 -12.64 2.58
CA ARG A 25 3.72 -14.05 2.37
C ARG A 25 2.51 -14.96 2.51
N ASP A 26 1.74 -14.78 3.57
CA ASP A 26 0.51 -15.55 3.82
C ASP A 26 -0.44 -15.40 2.62
N TRP A 27 -0.61 -14.18 2.12
CA TRP A 27 -1.42 -13.90 0.93
C TRP A 27 -0.90 -14.60 -0.33
N ARG A 28 0.42 -14.56 -0.61
CA ARG A 28 1.00 -15.31 -1.73
C ARG A 28 0.78 -16.81 -1.60
N ASP A 29 0.94 -17.34 -0.40
CA ASP A 29 0.82 -18.78 -0.16
C ASP A 29 -0.63 -19.26 -0.32
N GLU A 30 -1.61 -18.42 0.06
CA GLU A 30 -3.04 -18.66 -0.16
C GLU A 30 -3.46 -18.46 -1.63
N HIS A 31 -2.79 -17.57 -2.36
CA HIS A 31 -3.19 -17.10 -3.69
C HIS A 31 -2.01 -16.88 -4.65
N PRO A 32 -1.27 -17.93 -5.02
CA PRO A 32 -0.03 -17.81 -5.80
C PRO A 32 -0.24 -17.24 -7.21
N GLU A 33 -1.42 -17.41 -7.80
CA GLU A 33 -1.79 -16.87 -9.11
C GLU A 33 -1.92 -15.34 -9.14
N ASP A 34 -2.23 -14.74 -7.99
CA ASP A 34 -2.47 -13.31 -7.85
C ASP A 34 -1.21 -12.53 -7.45
N VAL A 35 -0.17 -13.25 -6.99
CA VAL A 35 1.10 -12.68 -6.51
C VAL A 35 2.26 -13.27 -7.32
N PRO A 36 2.53 -12.78 -8.53
CA PRO A 36 3.50 -13.41 -9.43
C PRO A 36 4.96 -13.24 -8.97
N HIS A 37 5.23 -12.34 -8.02
CA HIS A 37 6.57 -12.02 -7.55
C HIS A 37 6.89 -12.69 -6.21
N PRO A 38 8.17 -13.06 -5.98
CA PRO A 38 8.65 -13.43 -4.66
C PRO A 38 8.38 -12.32 -3.63
N ILE A 39 8.46 -12.65 -2.34
CA ILE A 39 8.34 -11.68 -1.25
C ILE A 39 9.68 -11.59 -0.53
N HIS A 40 10.14 -10.39 -0.19
CA HIS A 40 11.39 -10.23 0.57
C HIS A 40 11.39 -11.12 1.85
N PRO A 41 12.49 -11.80 2.21
CA PRO A 41 13.87 -11.63 1.72
C PRO A 41 14.25 -12.43 0.47
N GLU A 42 13.31 -13.13 -0.16
CA GLU A 42 13.61 -13.89 -1.39
C GLU A 42 14.19 -12.96 -2.47
N PRO A 43 15.17 -13.43 -3.28
CA PRO A 43 15.76 -12.63 -4.35
C PRO A 43 14.71 -12.07 -5.31
N GLY A 44 14.80 -10.78 -5.63
CA GLY A 44 13.80 -10.08 -6.47
C GLY A 44 12.47 -9.81 -5.76
N GLY A 45 12.30 -10.24 -4.50
CA GLY A 45 11.02 -10.17 -3.83
C GLY A 45 10.53 -8.77 -3.54
N MET A 46 9.20 -8.59 -3.52
CA MET A 46 8.56 -7.31 -3.31
C MET A 46 8.78 -6.78 -1.88
N ILE A 47 8.81 -5.45 -1.75
CA ILE A 47 9.01 -4.75 -0.47
C ILE A 47 7.94 -3.65 -0.32
N PRO A 48 7.13 -3.64 0.75
CA PRO A 48 6.18 -2.57 1.02
C PRO A 48 6.92 -1.27 1.35
N TRP A 49 6.40 -0.14 0.84
CA TRP A 49 6.96 1.19 1.12
C TRP A 49 5.90 2.25 1.44
N ALA A 50 4.64 2.01 1.09
CA ALA A 50 3.52 2.83 1.52
C ALA A 50 2.24 2.01 1.59
N ARG A 51 1.22 2.57 2.25
CA ARG A 51 -0.11 1.98 2.35
C ARG A 51 -1.18 3.06 2.30
N THR A 52 -2.36 2.68 1.83
CA THR A 52 -3.59 3.47 1.97
C THR A 52 -4.42 2.87 3.11
N ALA A 53 -5.74 3.13 3.11
CA ALA A 53 -6.66 2.49 4.03
C ALA A 53 -6.80 0.97 3.80
N ARG A 54 -6.58 0.49 2.56
CA ARG A 54 -6.82 -0.90 2.14
C ARG A 54 -5.74 -1.48 1.24
N GLU A 55 -5.10 -0.64 0.44
CA GLU A 55 -4.09 -1.03 -0.53
C GLU A 55 -2.67 -0.86 0.03
N VAL A 56 -1.73 -1.66 -0.47
CA VAL A 56 -0.30 -1.57 -0.20
C VAL A 56 0.43 -1.19 -1.48
N LEU A 57 1.43 -0.33 -1.35
CA LEU A 57 2.35 0.02 -2.41
C LEU A 57 3.68 -0.69 -2.17
N LEU A 58 4.16 -1.33 -3.22
CA LEU A 58 5.27 -2.27 -3.20
C LEU A 58 6.35 -1.81 -4.19
N TRP A 59 7.60 -2.12 -3.88
CA TRP A 59 8.69 -2.08 -4.82
C TRP A 59 8.87 -3.45 -5.45
N VAL A 60 8.85 -3.52 -6.78
CA VAL A 60 9.21 -4.71 -7.55
C VAL A 60 10.67 -4.57 -8.00
N ARG A 61 11.52 -5.49 -7.55
CA ARG A 61 12.98 -5.42 -7.75
C ARG A 61 13.39 -6.26 -8.94
N LYS A 62 13.22 -5.70 -10.15
CA LYS A 62 13.61 -6.39 -11.38
C LYS A 62 15.16 -6.51 -11.46
N PRO A 63 15.70 -7.65 -11.91
CA PRO A 63 17.14 -7.83 -12.06
C PRO A 63 17.79 -6.73 -12.91
N GLY A 64 18.93 -6.21 -12.44
CA GLY A 64 19.69 -5.17 -13.17
C GLY A 64 19.14 -3.74 -13.05
N GLN A 65 18.02 -3.54 -12.36
CA GLN A 65 17.44 -2.21 -12.14
C GLN A 65 18.08 -1.52 -10.93
N SER A 66 18.44 -0.24 -11.09
CA SER A 66 18.89 0.59 -9.97
C SER A 66 17.74 0.83 -8.98
N PRO A 67 18.00 0.94 -7.66
CA PRO A 67 16.96 1.20 -6.66
C PRO A 67 16.05 2.39 -6.98
N ASP A 68 16.61 3.49 -7.50
CA ASP A 68 15.84 4.69 -7.89
C ASP A 68 14.82 4.46 -9.02
N LYS A 69 14.91 3.31 -9.69
CA LYS A 69 14.05 2.93 -10.81
C LYS A 69 13.14 1.76 -10.49
N TRP A 70 13.20 1.18 -9.29
CA TRP A 70 12.37 0.03 -8.96
C TRP A 70 10.91 0.31 -9.29
N THR A 71 10.31 -0.63 -10.03
CA THR A 71 8.92 -0.56 -10.47
C THR A 71 8.01 -0.46 -9.25
N VAL A 72 7.05 0.45 -9.29
CA VAL A 72 5.98 0.51 -8.29
C VAL A 72 4.93 -0.53 -8.63
N ALA A 73 4.51 -1.30 -7.64
CA ALA A 73 3.29 -2.09 -7.71
C ALA A 73 2.28 -1.60 -6.67
N VAL A 74 1.00 -1.64 -7.00
CA VAL A 74 -0.11 -1.44 -6.06
C VAL A 74 -0.81 -2.77 -5.90
N SER A 75 -1.10 -3.15 -4.66
CA SER A 75 -1.87 -4.34 -4.36
C SER A 75 -3.01 -4.07 -3.40
N ASN A 76 -4.16 -4.71 -3.62
CA ASN A 76 -5.24 -4.84 -2.64
C ASN A 76 -5.18 -6.22 -1.91
N GLY A 77 -4.05 -6.91 -2.03
CA GLY A 77 -3.78 -8.20 -1.41
C GLY A 77 -3.72 -8.15 0.11
N GLY A 78 -4.57 -8.96 0.75
CA GLY A 78 -4.80 -9.08 2.18
C GLY A 78 -6.20 -9.66 2.44
N ILE A 79 -6.62 -9.74 3.72
CA ILE A 79 -7.94 -10.27 4.18
C ILE A 79 -9.16 -9.55 3.55
N TRP A 80 -8.94 -8.50 2.76
CA TRP A 80 -9.93 -7.58 2.22
C TRP A 80 -9.91 -7.51 0.69
N ARG A 81 -9.69 -8.62 -0.03
CA ARG A 81 -9.93 -8.70 -1.49
C ARG A 81 -11.23 -7.94 -1.81
N CYS A 82 -11.09 -6.76 -2.40
CA CYS A 82 -12.23 -5.87 -2.54
C CYS A 82 -13.07 -6.22 -3.78
N ASP A 83 -12.52 -6.93 -4.77
CA ASP A 83 -13.30 -7.40 -5.91
C ASP A 83 -12.51 -8.39 -6.79
N GLU A 84 -13.19 -9.36 -7.42
CA GLU A 84 -12.64 -10.20 -8.50
C GLU A 84 -12.51 -9.42 -9.82
N LEU A 85 -13.11 -8.23 -9.91
CA LEU A 85 -13.15 -7.43 -11.13
C LEU A 85 -11.81 -6.79 -11.52
N PHE A 86 -10.84 -6.70 -10.60
CA PHE A 86 -9.56 -6.03 -10.85
C PHE A 86 -8.36 -6.90 -10.50
N PRO A 87 -7.22 -6.74 -11.23
CA PRO A 87 -6.00 -7.46 -10.90
C PRO A 87 -5.54 -7.11 -9.48
N VAL A 88 -5.18 -8.12 -8.70
CA VAL A 88 -4.79 -7.94 -7.29
C VAL A 88 -3.46 -7.21 -7.16
N VAL A 89 -2.57 -7.33 -8.16
CA VAL A 89 -1.34 -6.53 -8.31
C VAL A 89 -1.36 -5.77 -9.62
N GLU A 90 -1.17 -4.46 -9.55
CA GLU A 90 -1.01 -3.58 -10.69
C GLU A 90 0.41 -2.99 -10.70
N GLU A 91 1.21 -3.30 -11.72
CA GLU A 91 2.56 -2.79 -11.88
C GLU A 91 2.60 -1.53 -12.76
N PHE A 92 3.44 -0.58 -12.36
CA PHE A 92 3.73 0.65 -13.06
C PHE A 92 5.24 0.75 -13.28
N ASP A 93 5.66 0.75 -14.54
CA ASP A 93 7.08 0.79 -14.93
C ASP A 93 7.71 2.18 -14.74
N CYS A 94 7.66 2.67 -13.50
CA CYS A 94 8.18 3.95 -13.06
C CYS A 94 8.56 3.87 -11.56
N GLY A 95 9.38 4.82 -11.10
CA GLY A 95 9.72 4.94 -9.68
C GLY A 95 8.65 5.70 -8.88
N ALA A 96 8.72 5.66 -7.54
CA ALA A 96 7.67 6.26 -6.68
C ALA A 96 7.41 7.74 -6.95
N VAL A 97 8.44 8.54 -7.24
CA VAL A 97 8.23 9.98 -7.48
C VAL A 97 7.40 10.20 -8.74
N GLU A 98 7.72 9.49 -9.82
CA GLU A 98 6.97 9.56 -11.08
C GLU A 98 5.55 9.01 -10.89
N PHE A 99 5.42 7.89 -10.17
CA PHE A 99 4.12 7.30 -9.84
C PHE A 99 3.21 8.28 -9.07
N LEU A 100 3.69 8.84 -7.96
CA LEU A 100 2.91 9.77 -7.13
C LEU A 100 2.59 11.06 -7.87
N ALA A 101 3.55 11.61 -8.62
CA ALA A 101 3.31 12.80 -9.45
C ALA A 101 2.26 12.50 -10.53
N GLY A 102 2.30 11.32 -11.14
CA GLY A 102 1.34 10.89 -12.15
C GLY A 102 -0.06 10.69 -11.58
N LEU A 103 -0.18 10.11 -10.37
CA LEU A 103 -1.45 10.00 -9.66
C LEU A 103 -2.06 11.38 -9.38
N VAL A 104 -1.28 12.31 -8.83
CA VAL A 104 -1.77 13.67 -8.51
C VAL A 104 -2.17 14.44 -9.76
N ARG A 105 -1.46 14.23 -10.88
CA ARG A 105 -1.79 14.86 -12.17
C ARG A 105 -2.92 14.16 -12.92
N GLY A 106 -3.33 12.97 -12.49
CA GLY A 106 -4.26 12.10 -13.22
C GLY A 106 -3.70 11.51 -14.51
N THR A 107 -2.37 11.53 -14.71
CA THR A 107 -1.72 10.87 -15.87
C THR A 107 -1.47 9.39 -15.63
N ILE A 108 -1.47 8.97 -14.36
CA ILE A 108 -1.50 7.57 -13.95
C ILE A 108 -2.84 7.33 -13.24
N VAL A 109 -3.54 6.28 -13.64
CA VAL A 109 -4.77 5.82 -13.01
C VAL A 109 -4.53 4.38 -12.58
N SER A 110 -4.70 4.11 -11.29
CA SER A 110 -4.66 2.74 -10.76
C SER A 110 -6.08 2.25 -10.54
N LYS A 111 -6.38 1.08 -11.11
CA LYS A 111 -7.67 0.41 -10.89
C LYS A 111 -7.79 -0.08 -9.45
N VAL A 112 -6.67 -0.52 -8.88
CA VAL A 112 -6.59 -0.99 -7.50
C VAL A 112 -6.85 0.16 -6.52
N LEU A 113 -6.23 1.34 -6.73
CA LEU A 113 -6.47 2.51 -5.87
C LEU A 113 -7.84 3.17 -6.08
N ALA A 114 -8.42 3.05 -7.27
CA ALA A 114 -9.75 3.60 -7.54
C ALA A 114 -10.85 2.83 -6.78
N GLY A 115 -10.63 1.54 -6.50
CA GLY A 115 -11.56 0.65 -5.78
C GLY A 115 -12.81 0.33 -6.60
N ASP A 116 -13.70 1.33 -6.76
CA ASP A 116 -14.94 1.22 -7.54
C ASP A 116 -14.71 1.61 -9.01
N PRO A 117 -15.21 0.83 -10.00
CA PRO A 117 -15.18 1.21 -11.40
C PRO A 117 -15.74 2.60 -11.72
N GLU A 118 -16.74 3.08 -10.97
CA GLU A 118 -17.30 4.43 -11.15
C GLU A 118 -16.27 5.53 -10.84
N ASN A 119 -15.35 5.29 -9.89
CA ASN A 119 -14.27 6.22 -9.54
C ASN A 119 -13.25 6.40 -10.68
N LEU A 120 -13.20 5.46 -11.64
CA LEU A 120 -12.37 5.57 -12.84
C LEU A 120 -12.97 6.53 -13.88
N VAL A 121 -14.30 6.74 -13.85
CA VAL A 121 -15.03 7.53 -14.85
C VAL A 121 -15.30 8.95 -14.33
N ALA A 122 -15.53 9.09 -13.02
CA ALA A 122 -15.68 10.38 -12.36
C ALA A 122 -14.95 10.33 -11.00
N PRO A 123 -14.07 11.29 -10.68
CA PRO A 123 -13.46 11.33 -9.37
C PRO A 123 -14.55 11.36 -8.28
N PRO A 124 -14.46 10.57 -7.21
CA PRO A 124 -15.45 10.58 -6.14
C PRO A 124 -15.61 12.02 -5.61
N MET A 125 -16.77 12.39 -5.08
CA MET A 125 -16.99 13.75 -4.53
C MET A 125 -15.89 14.17 -3.54
N ALA A 126 -15.26 13.22 -2.84
CA ALA A 126 -14.11 13.43 -1.97
C ALA A 126 -12.87 13.99 -2.71
N ALA A 127 -12.63 13.63 -3.97
CA ALA A 127 -11.56 14.17 -4.80
C ALA A 127 -11.82 15.63 -5.24
N ARG A 128 -13.03 16.18 -5.01
CA ARG A 128 -13.31 17.62 -5.15
C ARG A 128 -12.83 18.43 -3.94
N HIS A 129 -12.51 17.78 -2.83
CA HIS A 129 -11.84 18.43 -1.72
C HIS A 129 -10.34 18.40 -1.98
N LEU A 130 -9.73 19.58 -2.03
CA LEU A 130 -8.27 19.71 -2.00
C LEU A 130 -7.73 18.90 -0.83
N PHE A 131 -6.65 18.14 -1.06
CA PHE A 131 -5.92 17.45 -0.01
C PHE A 131 -5.75 18.36 1.21
N GLN A 132 -6.33 17.95 2.34
CA GLN A 132 -6.12 18.59 3.63
C GLN A 132 -5.20 17.66 4.41
N PRO A 133 -3.95 18.07 4.71
CA PRO A 133 -3.11 17.28 5.59
C PRO A 133 -3.82 17.13 6.94
N VAL A 134 -3.87 15.91 7.46
CA VAL A 134 -4.30 15.65 8.83
C VAL A 134 -3.37 16.40 9.77
N SER A 135 -3.91 17.08 10.79
CA SER A 135 -3.07 17.77 11.75
C SER A 135 -2.22 16.77 12.55
N GLU A 136 -1.07 17.20 13.05
CA GLU A 136 -0.22 16.34 13.88
C GLU A 136 -0.99 15.82 15.11
N ASP A 137 -1.83 16.66 15.72
CA ASP A 137 -2.68 16.30 16.86
C ASP A 137 -3.72 15.23 16.49
N ASP A 138 -4.39 15.37 15.34
CA ASP A 138 -5.36 14.38 14.85
C ASP A 138 -4.69 13.04 14.56
N TRP A 139 -3.50 13.08 13.94
CA TRP A 139 -2.71 11.87 13.64
C TRP A 139 -2.34 11.10 14.91
N TRP A 140 -1.93 11.80 15.97
CA TRP A 140 -1.61 11.19 17.26
C TRP A 140 -2.84 10.61 17.97
N SER A 141 -4.01 11.27 17.85
CA SER A 141 -5.26 10.77 18.42
C SER A 141 -5.74 9.47 17.74
N MET A 142 -5.46 9.26 16.46
CA MET A 142 -5.81 8.01 15.74
C MET A 142 -4.82 6.87 16.04
N SER A 143 -3.65 7.20 16.59
CA SER A 143 -2.53 6.27 16.81
C SER A 143 -2.50 5.67 18.21
N THR A 144 -3.38 6.11 19.12
CA THR A 144 -3.43 5.64 20.51
C THR A 144 -4.47 4.53 20.69
N ILE A 145 -4.02 3.33 21.08
CA ILE A 145 -4.90 2.27 21.56
C ILE A 145 -5.18 2.55 23.05
N PRO A 146 -6.43 2.55 23.53
CA PRO A 146 -6.69 2.61 24.96
C PRO A 146 -5.96 1.43 25.62
N ALA A 147 -5.12 1.70 26.62
CA ALA A 147 -4.55 0.62 27.42
C ALA A 147 -5.73 -0.22 27.94
N GLY A 148 -5.80 -1.48 27.50
CA GLY A 148 -6.75 -2.41 28.08
C GLY A 148 -6.42 -2.53 29.56
N ASP A 149 -7.40 -2.23 30.42
CA ASP A 149 -7.33 -2.63 31.82
C ASP A 149 -7.17 -4.15 31.86
N GLY A 150 -6.19 -4.61 32.65
CA GLY A 150 -5.60 -5.95 32.62
C GLY A 150 -6.46 -7.10 33.12
#